data_AF-A0A3P7JS18-F1
#
_entry.id   AF-A0A3P7JS18-F1
#
_cell.length_a   1.000
_cell.length_b   1.000
_cell.length_c   1.000
_cell.angle_alpha   90.00
_cell.angle_beta   90.00
_cell.angle_gamma   90.00
#
_symmetry.space_group_name_H-M   'P 1'
#
loop_
_entity.id
_entity.type
_entity.pdbx_description
1 polymer ?
#
loop_
_entity_poly.entity_id
_entity_poly.type
_entity_poly.pdbx_seq_one_letter_code
_entity_poly.pdbx_strand_id
1 'polypeptide(L)'
;VGSVNSQNQGAPFFANVPGSSSFGQGPYTFSVATTIDEQLNLQNYVRVICSTLSCIGTVKVDNYVPNGLIYVRMGRSNYYYVDVALKAGQHTVSFIGPDTKWAPITFGVTVYGYGLNRGYAFTPGLLYQSES
;
A
#
# COMPACT_ATOMS: atom_id res chain seq x y z
N VAL A 1 -14.40 2.31 9.58
CA VAL A 1 -12.92 2.33 9.65
C VAL A 1 -12.43 2.97 8.37
N GLY A 2 -11.91 4.18 8.44
CA GLY A 2 -11.41 4.93 7.29
C GLY A 2 -10.43 5.96 7.81
N SER A 3 -9.37 6.22 7.05
CA SER A 3 -8.50 7.34 7.39
C SER A 3 -9.28 8.64 7.14
N VAL A 4 -9.12 9.61 8.04
CA VAL A 4 -9.64 10.97 7.87
C VAL A 4 -8.49 11.93 7.78
N ASN A 5 -8.57 12.90 6.87
CA ASN A 5 -7.54 13.91 6.81
C ASN A 5 -7.73 15.02 7.86
N SER A 6 -6.78 15.95 7.95
CA SER A 6 -6.82 17.11 8.86
C SER A 6 -8.01 18.04 8.62
N GLN A 7 -8.71 17.86 7.49
CA GLN A 7 -9.94 18.55 7.12
C GLN A 7 -11.19 17.67 7.32
N ASN A 8 -11.07 16.56 8.06
CA ASN A 8 -12.11 15.59 8.37
C ASN A 8 -12.75 14.92 7.14
N GLN A 9 -12.03 14.86 6.02
CA GLN A 9 -12.48 14.16 4.82
C GLN A 9 -12.08 12.69 4.93
N GLY A 10 -13.03 11.78 4.68
CA GLY A 10 -12.76 10.35 4.65
C GLY A 10 -12.02 9.93 3.39
N ALA A 11 -11.15 8.93 3.50
CA ALA A 11 -10.54 8.30 2.34
C ALA A 11 -11.64 7.82 1.38
N PRO A 12 -11.52 8.02 0.05
CA PRO A 12 -12.40 7.37 -0.91
C PRO A 12 -12.26 5.87 -0.68
N PHE A 13 -13.36 5.22 -0.30
CA PHE A 13 -13.42 3.91 0.37
C PHE A 13 -13.04 2.71 -0.54
N PHE A 14 -12.30 2.95 -1.62
CA PHE A 14 -11.73 1.94 -2.50
C PHE A 14 -10.26 2.24 -2.77
N ALA A 15 -9.42 2.22 -1.75
CA ALA A 15 -8.00 1.99 -2.02
C ALA A 15 -7.90 0.57 -2.63
N ASN A 16 -7.68 0.54 -3.94
CA ASN A 16 -7.61 -0.64 -4.79
C ASN A 16 -6.91 -1.80 -4.06
N VAL A 17 -7.53 -2.98 -4.10
CA VAL A 17 -6.77 -4.22 -3.89
C VAL A 17 -6.19 -4.57 -5.25
N PRO A 18 -4.86 -4.65 -5.40
CA PRO A 18 -4.27 -4.95 -6.69
C PRO A 18 -4.60 -6.39 -7.07
N GLY A 19 -4.55 -6.68 -8.37
CA GLY A 19 -4.71 -8.05 -8.86
C GLY A 19 -3.66 -8.98 -8.22
N SER A 20 -3.98 -10.27 -8.12
CA SER A 20 -3.05 -11.26 -7.52
C SER A 20 -1.69 -11.31 -8.23
N SER A 21 -1.62 -10.92 -9.51
CA SER A 21 -0.38 -10.81 -10.29
C SER A 21 0.56 -9.70 -9.82
N SER A 22 0.07 -8.74 -9.03
CA SER A 22 0.88 -7.64 -8.48
C SER A 22 1.50 -7.97 -7.11
N PHE A 23 1.15 -9.12 -6.53
CA PHE A 23 1.72 -9.57 -5.27
C PHE A 23 3.10 -10.17 -5.52
N GLY A 24 4.07 -9.75 -4.72
CA GLY A 24 5.45 -10.18 -4.86
C GLY A 24 6.24 -9.99 -3.58
N GLN A 25 7.56 -10.17 -3.64
CA GLN A 25 8.45 -10.07 -2.48
C GLN A 25 9.00 -8.65 -2.25
N GLY A 26 8.68 -7.70 -3.15
CA GLY A 26 9.32 -6.39 -3.18
C GLY A 26 10.82 -6.47 -3.51
N PRO A 27 11.61 -5.41 -3.22
CA PRO A 27 11.16 -4.14 -2.68
C PRO A 27 10.30 -3.36 -3.69
N TYR A 28 9.31 -2.63 -3.18
CA TYR A 28 8.53 -1.68 -3.97
C TYR A 28 8.95 -0.27 -3.59
N THR A 29 9.60 0.44 -4.52
CA THR A 29 10.02 1.83 -4.34
C THR A 29 9.11 2.75 -5.15
N PHE A 30 8.65 3.84 -4.53
CA PHE A 30 7.76 4.83 -5.14
C PHE A 30 7.92 6.19 -4.47
N SER A 31 7.37 7.24 -5.10
CA SER A 31 7.34 8.59 -4.54
C SER A 31 5.91 9.09 -4.39
N VAL A 32 5.64 9.86 -3.34
CA VAL A 32 4.35 10.51 -3.09
C VAL A 32 4.51 12.00 -2.91
N ALA A 33 3.43 12.74 -3.17
CA ALA A 33 3.37 14.20 -3.08
C ALA A 33 4.53 14.89 -3.82
N THR A 34 4.65 14.56 -5.12
CA THR A 34 5.74 15.06 -5.97
C THR A 34 5.54 16.51 -6.38
N THR A 35 4.32 17.04 -6.19
CA THR A 35 3.98 18.44 -6.42
C THR A 35 3.66 19.17 -5.12
N ILE A 36 3.89 20.49 -5.08
CA ILE A 36 3.59 21.32 -3.91
C ILE A 36 2.11 21.26 -3.50
N ASP A 37 1.20 21.17 -4.48
CA ASP A 37 -0.24 21.01 -4.24
C ASP A 37 -0.53 19.72 -3.46
N GLU A 38 0.06 18.60 -3.86
CA GLU A 38 -0.14 17.32 -3.17
C GLU A 38 0.45 17.32 -1.77
N GLN A 39 1.55 18.04 -1.55
CA GLN A 39 2.17 18.16 -0.23
C GLN A 39 1.32 18.95 0.76
N LEU A 40 0.62 19.98 0.28
CA LEU A 40 -0.17 20.88 1.12
C LEU A 40 -1.62 20.40 1.29
N ASN A 41 -2.18 19.75 0.28
CA ASN A 41 -3.62 19.52 0.19
C ASN A 41 -4.03 18.04 0.28
N LEU A 42 -3.10 17.09 0.14
CA LEU A 42 -3.40 15.67 0.20
C LEU A 42 -2.74 15.00 1.39
N GLN A 43 -3.45 14.02 1.96
CA GLN A 43 -2.81 13.03 2.81
C GLN A 43 -2.46 11.81 1.98
N ASN A 44 -1.29 11.24 2.25
CA ASN A 44 -0.68 10.20 1.45
C ASN A 44 -0.53 8.95 2.31
N TYR A 45 -0.80 7.81 1.72
CA TYR A 45 -0.80 6.52 2.38
C TYR A 45 -0.20 5.47 1.47
N VAL A 46 0.39 4.46 2.10
CA VAL A 46 0.60 3.17 1.48
C VAL A 46 -0.21 2.11 2.22
N ARG A 47 -0.97 1.36 1.46
CA ARG A 47 -1.64 0.14 1.90
C ARG A 47 -0.73 -1.04 1.62
N VAL A 48 -0.30 -1.71 2.67
CA VAL A 48 0.37 -3.01 2.58
C VAL A 48 -0.69 -4.10 2.71
N ILE A 49 -0.74 -5.02 1.76
CA ILE A 49 -1.78 -6.04 1.65
C ILE A 49 -1.14 -7.42 1.72
N CYS A 50 -1.52 -8.15 2.74
CA CYS A 50 -1.17 -9.54 2.95
C CYS A 50 -2.34 -10.44 2.49
N SER A 51 -2.03 -11.46 1.69
CA SER A 51 -2.99 -12.50 1.30
C SER A 51 -3.10 -13.61 2.36
N THR A 52 -2.11 -13.72 3.24
CA THR A 52 -2.04 -14.71 4.33
C THR A 52 -1.68 -14.04 5.66
N LEU A 53 -2.00 -14.70 6.77
CA LEU A 53 -1.61 -14.22 8.10
C LEU A 53 -0.09 -14.25 8.33
N SER A 54 0.65 -15.11 7.63
CA SER A 54 2.11 -15.23 7.77
C SER A 54 2.88 -14.01 7.27
N CYS A 55 2.27 -13.17 6.44
CA CYS A 55 2.84 -11.91 5.95
C CYS A 55 2.81 -10.78 6.99
N ILE A 56 2.03 -10.95 8.06
CA ILE A 56 1.84 -9.93 9.10
C ILE A 56 3.12 -9.78 9.92
N GLY A 57 3.58 -8.55 10.10
CA GLY A 57 4.79 -8.25 10.86
C GLY A 57 6.10 -8.61 10.14
N THR A 58 6.02 -9.09 8.90
CA THR A 58 7.20 -9.44 8.09
C THR A 58 7.47 -8.45 6.95
N VAL A 59 6.68 -7.39 6.83
CA VAL A 59 6.82 -6.33 5.83
C VAL A 59 7.04 -5.00 6.54
N LYS A 60 8.04 -4.24 6.10
CA LYS A 60 8.30 -2.88 6.59
C LYS A 60 8.00 -1.84 5.52
N VAL A 61 7.58 -0.67 5.97
CA VAL A 61 7.54 0.58 5.20
C VAL A 61 8.68 1.45 5.72
N ASP A 62 9.66 1.72 4.86
CA ASP A 62 10.94 2.35 5.21
C ASP A 62 11.66 1.65 6.37
N ASN A 63 11.62 2.24 7.57
CA ASN A 63 12.24 1.73 8.79
C ASN A 63 11.21 1.29 9.86
N TYR A 64 9.93 1.21 9.48
CA TYR A 64 8.84 0.91 10.38
C TYR A 64 8.11 -0.37 9.95
N VAL A 65 7.87 -1.28 10.89
CA VAL A 65 7.01 -2.45 10.69
C VAL A 65 5.59 -2.07 11.11
N PRO A 66 4.63 -2.00 10.19
CA PRO A 66 3.27 -1.60 10.52
C PRO A 66 2.61 -2.59 11.47
N ASN A 67 2.02 -2.05 12.53
CA ASN A 67 1.23 -2.81 13.50
C ASN A 67 -0.25 -2.41 13.38
N GLY A 68 -1.13 -3.40 13.39
CA GLY A 68 -2.58 -3.20 13.20
C GLY A 68 -3.04 -3.78 11.88
N LEU A 69 -4.22 -4.41 11.90
CA LEU A 69 -4.77 -5.07 10.72
C LEU A 69 -6.26 -4.88 10.59
N ILE A 70 -6.64 -4.56 9.36
CA ILE A 70 -8.01 -4.59 8.91
C ILE A 70 -8.16 -5.85 8.06
N TYR A 71 -9.08 -6.71 8.46
CA TYR A 71 -9.51 -7.87 7.69
C TYR A 71 -10.69 -7.47 6.81
N VAL A 72 -10.57 -7.71 5.50
CA VAL A 72 -11.68 -7.59 4.56
C VAL A 72 -11.75 -8.84 3.70
N ARG A 73 -12.97 -9.34 3.54
CA ARG A 73 -13.28 -10.41 2.60
C ARG A 73 -13.92 -9.81 1.36
N MET A 74 -13.32 -10.04 0.20
CA MET A 74 -13.90 -9.68 -1.09
C MET A 74 -14.15 -10.98 -1.88
N GLY A 75 -15.42 -11.32 -2.06
CA GLY A 75 -15.81 -12.61 -2.66
C GLY A 75 -15.29 -13.81 -1.84
N ARG A 76 -14.46 -14.63 -2.48
CA ARG A 76 -13.85 -15.83 -1.85
C ARG A 76 -12.45 -15.58 -1.27
N SER A 77 -11.92 -14.37 -1.40
CA SER A 77 -10.56 -14.03 -0.98
C SER A 77 -10.54 -13.28 0.36
N ASN A 78 -9.53 -13.60 1.18
CA ASN A 78 -9.25 -12.94 2.44
C ASN A 78 -8.10 -11.95 2.22
N TYR A 79 -8.31 -10.69 2.59
CA TYR A 79 -7.28 -9.66 2.54
C TYR A 79 -7.06 -9.06 3.92
N TYR A 80 -5.80 -8.93 4.24
CA TYR A 80 -5.29 -8.43 5.51
C TYR A 80 -4.47 -7.20 5.17
N TYR A 81 -4.90 -6.01 5.57
CA TYR A 81 -4.17 -4.81 5.18
C TYR A 81 -4.02 -3.80 6.31
N VAL A 82 -3.02 -2.95 6.13
CA VAL A 82 -2.68 -1.83 7.00
C VAL A 82 -2.35 -0.62 6.14
N ASP A 83 -2.93 0.52 6.52
CA ASP A 83 -2.66 1.80 5.88
C ASP A 83 -1.63 2.56 6.72
N VAL A 84 -0.51 2.93 6.09
CA VAL A 84 0.58 3.67 6.72
C VAL A 84 0.60 5.06 6.12
N ALA A 85 0.46 6.08 6.96
CA ALA A 85 0.58 7.47 6.53
C ALA A 85 2.01 7.78 6.08
N LEU A 86 2.15 8.48 4.97
CA LEU A 86 3.42 8.82 4.34
C LEU A 86 3.64 10.34 4.32
N LYS A 87 4.91 10.72 4.46
CA LYS A 87 5.35 12.09 4.17
C LYS A 87 5.62 12.24 2.67
N ALA A 88 5.86 13.46 2.21
CA ALA A 88 6.32 13.67 0.84
C ALA A 88 7.71 13.07 0.64
N GLY A 89 7.95 12.51 -0.55
CA GLY A 89 9.24 11.94 -0.93
C GLY A 89 9.17 10.48 -1.36
N GLN A 90 10.36 9.87 -1.44
CA GLN A 90 10.54 8.49 -1.83
C GLN A 90 10.40 7.55 -0.62
N HIS A 91 9.69 6.45 -0.82
CA HIS A 91 9.46 5.40 0.16
C HIS A 91 9.74 4.02 -0.42
N THR A 92 10.06 3.06 0.45
CA THR A 92 10.27 1.67 0.07
C THR A 92 9.51 0.71 0.98
N VAL A 93 8.77 -0.22 0.39
CA VAL A 93 8.14 -1.33 1.11
C VAL A 93 8.93 -2.60 0.83
N SER A 94 9.38 -3.30 1.87
CA SER A 94 10.22 -4.50 1.72
C SER A 94 9.94 -5.56 2.78
N PHE A 95 10.23 -6.81 2.43
CA PHE A 95 10.20 -7.93 3.35
C PHE A 95 11.38 -7.88 4.33
N ILE A 96 11.16 -8.31 5.58
CA ILE A 96 12.18 -8.32 6.65
C ILE A 96 12.49 -9.70 7.23
N GLY A 97 11.89 -10.76 6.70
CA GLY A 97 12.13 -12.13 7.15
C GLY A 97 13.23 -12.87 6.36
N PRO A 98 13.63 -14.06 6.82
CA PRO A 98 14.38 -14.99 5.97
C PRO A 98 13.48 -15.43 4.81
N ASP A 99 13.94 -15.22 3.58
CA ASP A 99 13.23 -15.67 2.39
C ASP A 99 13.17 -17.21 2.38
N THR A 100 12.01 -17.78 2.71
CA THR A 100 11.78 -19.21 2.54
C THR A 100 11.59 -19.50 1.06
N LYS A 101 12.69 -19.88 0.39
CA LYS A 101 12.77 -20.20 -1.05
C LYS A 101 11.63 -21.09 -1.58
N TRP A 102 11.06 -21.96 -0.74
CA TRP A 102 10.02 -22.94 -1.10
C TRP A 102 8.59 -22.48 -0.78
N ALA A 103 8.43 -21.38 -0.04
CA ALA A 103 7.17 -20.76 0.32
C ALA A 103 7.38 -19.25 0.54
N PRO A 104 7.67 -18.49 -0.54
CA PRO A 104 7.95 -17.08 -0.42
C PRO A 104 6.70 -16.34 0.07
N ILE A 105 6.87 -15.50 1.10
CA ILE A 105 5.81 -14.58 1.52
C ILE A 105 5.69 -13.49 0.46
N THR A 106 4.49 -13.33 -0.09
CA THR A 106 4.18 -12.25 -1.04
C THR A 106 3.20 -11.26 -0.43
N PHE A 107 3.32 -10.01 -0.84
CA PHE A 107 2.46 -8.91 -0.43
C PHE A 107 2.16 -7.99 -1.60
N GLY A 108 1.00 -7.35 -1.55
CA GLY A 108 0.59 -6.30 -2.47
C GLY A 108 0.82 -4.93 -1.85
N VAL A 109 1.03 -3.93 -2.70
CA VAL A 109 1.20 -2.53 -2.29
C VAL A 109 0.24 -1.67 -3.10
N THR A 110 -0.51 -0.80 -2.44
CA THR A 110 -1.29 0.24 -3.11
C THR A 110 -0.99 1.57 -2.46
N VAL A 111 -0.52 2.51 -3.26
CA VAL A 111 -0.19 3.87 -2.83
C VAL A 111 -1.36 4.74 -3.21
N TYR A 112 -1.84 5.57 -2.28
CA TYR A 112 -2.95 6.47 -2.56
C TYR A 112 -2.83 7.74 -1.75
N GLY A 113 -3.46 8.80 -2.25
CA GLY A 113 -3.62 10.03 -1.49
C GLY A 113 -4.93 10.72 -1.83
N TYR A 114 -5.46 11.48 -0.88
CA TYR A 114 -6.77 12.11 -1.03
C TYR A 114 -6.91 13.41 -0.22
N GLY A 115 -7.78 14.28 -0.73
CA GLY A 115 -8.23 15.54 -0.17
C GLY A 115 -9.60 15.92 -0.77
N LEU A 116 -10.05 17.16 -0.55
CA LEU A 116 -11.45 17.55 -0.77
C LEU A 116 -11.98 17.26 -2.17
N ASN A 117 -11.16 17.56 -3.18
CA ASN A 117 -11.55 17.54 -4.60
C ASN A 117 -10.62 16.68 -5.47
N ARG A 118 -9.65 15.99 -4.86
CA ARG A 118 -8.61 15.29 -5.60
C ARG A 118 -8.18 14.05 -4.85
N GLY A 119 -7.92 12.99 -5.60
CA GLY A 119 -7.29 11.79 -5.10
C GLY A 119 -6.51 11.10 -6.20
N TYR A 120 -5.58 10.25 -5.78
CA TYR A 120 -4.84 9.37 -6.65
C TYR A 120 -4.69 8.00 -5.99
N ALA A 121 -4.55 6.97 -6.80
CA ALA A 121 -4.17 5.65 -6.34
C ALA A 121 -3.41 4.90 -7.44
N PHE A 122 -2.34 4.20 -7.08
CA PHE A 122 -1.59 3.35 -8.00
C PHE A 122 -0.95 2.18 -7.27
N THR A 123 -0.58 1.14 -8.02
CA THR A 123 0.13 -0.05 -7.51
C THR A 123 1.56 0.00 -8.05
N PRO A 124 2.58 0.23 -7.21
CA PRO A 124 3.97 0.23 -7.65
C PRO A 124 4.39 -1.16 -8.14
N GLY A 125 5.36 -1.21 -9.06
CA GLY A 125 5.87 -2.46 -9.62
C GLY A 125 5.00 -3.07 -10.74
N LEU A 126 3.90 -2.43 -11.14
CA LEU A 126 3.26 -2.72 -12.42
C LEU A 126 4.17 -2.22 -13.54
N LEU A 127 4.89 -3.15 -14.18
CA LEU A 127 5.48 -2.89 -15.48
C LEU A 127 4.31 -2.75 -16.46
N TYR A 128 4.23 -1.64 -17.20
CA TYR A 128 3.40 -1.60 -18.40
C TYR A 128 3.82 -2.79 -19.25
N GLN A 129 2.88 -3.66 -19.62
CA GLN A 129 3.13 -4.64 -20.67
C GLN A 129 3.53 -3.81 -21.89
N SER A 130 4.81 -3.77 -22.23
CA SER A 130 5.22 -3.38 -23.57
C SER A 130 4.49 -4.35 -24.49
N GLU A 131 3.61 -3.82 -25.34
CA GLU A 131 2.93 -4.60 -26.38
C GLU A 131 3.99 -5.47 -27.08
N SER A 132 3.82 -6.78 -26.95
CA SER A 132 4.62 -7.80 -27.64
C SER A 132 4.23 -7.89 -29.10
#